data_AF-A0A2P6P5G4-F1
#
_entry.id   AF-A0A2P6P5G4-F1
#
_cell.length_a   1.000
_cell.length_b   1.000
_cell.length_c   1.000
_cell.angle_alpha   90.00
_cell.angle_beta   90.00
_cell.angle_gamma   90.00
#
_symmetry.space_group_name_H-M   'P 1'
#
loop_
_entity.id
_entity.type
_entity.pdbx_description
1 polymer ?
#
loop_
_entity_poly.entity_id
_entity_poly.type
_entity_poly.pdbx_seq_one_letter_code
_entity_poly.pdbx_strand_id
1 'polypeptide(L)' 'MYLQLGSKYTLVVSSAQTARVMAREVFKTHDLIFSGRPSLYGGNKLTYDSVSLSFSPYGEYWRL' A
#
# COMPACT_ATOMS: atom_id res chain seq x y z
N MET A 1 -5.29 7.88 12.54
CA MET A 1 -4.22 8.89 12.66
C MET A 1 -3.73 9.25 11.27
N TYR A 2 -3.51 10.54 10.98
CA TYR A 2 -2.99 11.00 9.69
C TYR A 2 -1.63 11.67 9.93
N LEU A 3 -0.59 11.19 9.24
CA LEU A 3 0.78 11.62 9.40
C LEU A 3 1.30 12.21 8.08
N GLN A 4 2.14 13.23 8.20
CA GLN A 4 2.93 13.76 7.09
C GLN A 4 4.42 13.51 7.38
N LEU A 5 5.01 12.59 6.61
CA LEU A 5 6.43 12.23 6.68
C LEU A 5 7.16 12.92 5.53
N GLY A 6 7.56 14.18 5.76
CA GLY A 6 8.11 15.04 4.71
C GLY A 6 7.06 15.30 3.61
N SER A 7 7.31 14.82 2.40
CA SER A 7 6.38 14.94 1.26
C SER A 7 5.39 13.77 1.15
N LYS A 8 5.40 12.81 2.08
CA LYS A 8 4.54 11.62 2.05
C LYS A 8 3.44 11.72 3.09
N TYR A 9 2.20 11.55 2.65
CA TYR A 9 1.05 11.43 3.55
C TYR A 9 0.78 9.96 3.87
N THR A 10 0.48 9.67 5.13
CA THR A 10 0.26 8.29 5.61
C THR A 10 -0.92 8.25 6.57
N LEU A 11 -1.95 7.47 6.22
CA LEU A 11 -3.11 7.21 7.07
C LEU A 11 -2.90 5.90 7.83
N VAL A 12 -2.91 5.97 9.16
CA VAL A 12 -2.80 4.81 10.06
C VAL A 12 -4.16 4.52 10.69
N VAL A 13 -4.63 3.29 10.53
CA VAL A 13 -5.88 2.79 11.11
C VAL A 13 -5.55 1.77 12.20
N SER A 14 -5.75 2.13 13.47
CA SER A 14 -5.34 1.32 14.64
C SER A 14 -6.47 0.93 15.61
N SER A 15 -7.66 1.53 15.49
CA SER A 15 -8.81 1.17 16.33
C SER A 15 -9.47 -0.11 15.81
N ALA A 16 -9.68 -1.13 16.65
CA ALA A 16 -10.24 -2.42 16.23
C ALA A 16 -11.59 -2.30 15.49
N GLN A 17 -12.50 -1.47 16.01
CA GLN A 17 -13.82 -1.26 15.41
C GLN A 17 -13.71 -0.54 14.05
N THR A 18 -12.86 0.49 13.97
CA THR A 18 -12.65 1.24 12.73
C THR A 18 -11.87 0.41 11.70
N ALA A 19 -10.89 -0.38 12.16
CA ALA A 19 -10.04 -1.23 11.34
C ALA A 19 -10.85 -2.30 10.63
N ARG A 20 -11.86 -2.90 11.27
CA ARG A 20 -12.72 -3.89 10.61
C ARG A 20 -13.49 -3.28 9.44
N VAL A 21 -14.11 -2.12 9.65
CA VAL A 21 -14.87 -1.42 8.60
C VAL A 21 -13.92 -0.97 7.49
N MET A 22 -12.83 -0.31 7.84
CA MET A 22 -11.84 0.18 6.88
C MET A 22 -11.14 -0.95 6.12
N ALA A 23 -10.85 -2.09 6.75
CA ALA A 23 -10.23 -3.23 6.07
C ALA A 23 -11.16 -3.77 4.97
N ARG A 24 -12.48 -3.82 5.21
CA ARG A 24 -13.43 -4.19 4.17
C ARG A 24 -13.43 -3.16 3.04
N GLU A 25 -13.51 -1.88 3.37
CA GLU A 25 -13.52 -0.83 2.35
C GLU A 25 -12.24 -0.80 1.50
N VAL A 26 -11.08 -0.98 2.14
CA VAL A 26 -9.75 -0.90 1.49
C VAL A 26 -9.39 -2.18 0.73
N PHE A 27 -9.68 -3.36 1.29
CA PHE A 27 -9.24 -4.65 0.71
C PHE A 27 -10.34 -5.42 -0.03
N LYS A 28 -11.58 -4.94 -0.04
CA LYS A 28 -12.70 -5.55 -0.79
C LYS A 28 -13.45 -4.54 -1.65
N THR A 29 -13.96 -3.46 -1.08
CA THR A 29 -14.83 -2.54 -1.83
C THR A 29 -14.02 -1.70 -2.84
N HIS A 30 -12.84 -1.24 -2.45
CA HIS A 30 -11.97 -0.36 -3.25
C HIS A 30 -10.56 -0.94 -3.41
N ASP A 31 -10.45 -2.27 -3.45
CA ASP A 31 -9.19 -3.01 -3.49
C ASP A 31 -8.28 -2.57 -4.64
N LEU A 32 -8.84 -2.31 -5.81
CA LEU A 32 -8.11 -1.84 -6.98
C LEU A 32 -7.41 -0.50 -6.73
N ILE A 33 -8.06 0.47 -6.10
CA ILE A 33 -7.51 1.81 -5.86
C ILE A 33 -6.39 1.74 -4.80
N PHE A 34 -6.55 0.88 -3.79
CA PHE A 34 -5.58 0.72 -2.70
C PHE A 34 -4.51 -0.37 -2.95
N SER A 35 -4.56 -1.03 -4.10
CA SER A 35 -3.59 -2.07 -4.48
C SER A 35 -2.18 -1.55 -4.75
N GLY A 36 -2.03 -0.24 -5.00
CA GLY A 36 -0.73 0.39 -5.25
C GLY A 36 0.27 0.20 -4.11
N ARG A 37 1.55 0.01 -4.46
CA ARG A 37 2.66 -0.06 -3.51
C ARG A 37 3.53 1.20 -3.66
N PRO A 38 3.75 1.98 -2.58
CA PRO A 38 4.66 3.12 -2.66
C PRO A 38 6.09 2.65 -2.89
N SER A 39 6.84 3.36 -3.73
CA SER A 39 8.27 3.10 -3.88
C SER A 39 9.01 3.49 -2.60
N LEU A 40 9.69 2.52 -2.00
CA LEU A 40 10.47 2.66 -0.79
C LEU A 40 11.91 2.30 -1.12
N TYR A 41 12.88 3.10 -0.67
CA TYR A 41 14.30 2.86 -0.95
C TYR A 41 14.74 1.43 -0.57
N GLY A 42 14.36 0.96 0.62
CA GLY A 42 14.66 -0.41 1.07
C GLY A 42 13.97 -1.47 0.22
N GLY A 43 12.71 -1.25 -0.16
CA GLY A 43 11.97 -2.16 -1.04
C GLY A 43 12.64 -2.29 -2.40
N ASN A 44 12.98 -1.16 -3.04
CA ASN A 44 13.70 -1.12 -4.30
C ASN A 44 15.04 -1.88 -4.19
N LYS A 45 15.84 -1.60 -3.16
CA LYS A 45 17.16 -2.21 -3.00
C LYS A 45 17.10 -3.72 -2.77
N LEU A 46 16.11 -4.20 -2.03
CA LEU A 46 15.94 -5.62 -1.71
C LEU A 46 15.26 -6.42 -2.83
N THR A 47 14.50 -5.76 -3.69
CA THR A 47 13.66 -6.42 -4.70
C THR A 47 13.93 -5.95 -6.13
N TYR A 48 15.18 -5.61 -6.42
CA TYR A 48 15.65 -5.24 -7.75
C TYR A 48 14.76 -4.14 -8.38
N ASP A 49 14.71 -2.99 -7.73
CA ASP A 49 13.86 -1.84 -8.09
C ASP A 49 12.36 -2.15 -8.09
N SER A 50 11.91 -2.88 -7.06
CA SER A 50 10.51 -3.24 -6.86
C SER A 50 9.94 -4.15 -7.95
N VAL A 51 10.79 -4.88 -8.68
CA VAL A 51 10.38 -5.94 -9.60
C VAL A 51 10.16 -7.22 -8.79
N SER A 52 9.07 -7.23 -8.01
CA SER A 52 8.66 -8.37 -7.19
C SER A 52 7.15 -8.41 -6.99
N LEU A 53 6.62 -9.57 -6.59
CA LEU A 53 5.20 -9.74 -6.27
C LEU A 53 4.73 -8.84 -5.10
N SER A 54 5.59 -8.61 -4.10
CA SER A 54 5.20 -7.91 -2.87
C SER A 54 5.35 -6.39 -2.95
N PHE A 55 6.39 -5.89 -3.64
CA PHE A 55 6.73 -4.46 -3.68
C PHE A 55 6.50 -3.77 -5.03
N SER A 56 6.13 -4.51 -6.09
CA SER A 56 5.82 -3.86 -7.37
C SER A 56 4.58 -2.96 -7.24
N PRO A 57 4.62 -1.76 -7.82
CA PRO A 57 3.42 -0.95 -8.00
C PRO A 57 2.39 -1.73 -8.80
N TYR A 58 1.11 -1.50 -8.49
CA TYR A 58 0.04 -2.11 -9.26
C TYR A 58 0.11 -1.69 -10.73
N GLY A 59 0.06 -2.66 -11.63
CA GLY A 59 0.21 -2.49 -13.07
C GLY A 59 0.35 -3.84 -13.75
N GLU A 60 0.61 -3.84 -15.06
CA GLU A 60 0.69 -5.07 -15.86
C GLU A 60 1.64 -6.11 -15.26
N TYR A 61 2.84 -5.70 -14.84
CA TYR A 61 3.82 -6.61 -14.21
C TYR A 61 3.27 -7.30 -12.95
N TRP A 62 2.51 -6.60 -12.11
CA TRP A 62 1.94 -7.18 -10.89
C TRP A 62 0.73 -8.10 -11.17
N ARG A 63 0.02 -7.85 -12.28
CA ARG A 63 -1.18 -8.60 -12.68
C ARG A 63 -0.87 -9.90 -13.44
N LEU A 64 0.31 -9.99 -14.05
CA LEU A 64 0.83 -11.18 -14.71
C LEU A 64 1.18 -12.27 -13.68
#